data_AF-A0A9N9AQW2-F1
#
_entry.id   AF-A0A9N9AQW2-F1
#
_cell.length_a   1.000
_cell.length_b   1.000
_cell.length_c   1.000
_cell.angle_alpha   90.00
_cell.angle_beta   90.00
_cell.angle_gamma   90.00
#
_symmetry.space_group_name_H-M   'P 1'
#
loop_
_entity.id
_entity.type
_entity.pdbx_description
1 polymer ?
#
loop_
_entity_poly.entity_id
_entity_poly.type
_entity_poly.pdbx_seq_one_letter_code
_entity_poly.pdbx_strand_id
1 'polypeptide(L)'
;MPNSAQAYCKYLEARKLFKAEEAKYLLVLFELLKSVSEESDYKNAFVTYDKIKDEGNDNFKYQVKFKMGLHLLAGAGCKKNIDKGYKLIIEAERLRFYPAKKWNQDHGEKNDYGTIEAKKLLKI
;
A
#
# COMPACT_ATOMS: atom_id res chain seq x y z
N MET A 1 -36.76 -26.86 14.04
CA MET A 1 -36.31 -25.71 13.22
C MET A 1 -35.11 -25.08 13.93
N PRO A 2 -33.98 -24.80 13.25
CA PRO A 2 -32.93 -23.99 13.86
C PRO A 2 -33.53 -22.61 14.15
N ASN A 3 -33.54 -22.17 15.41
CA ASN A 3 -33.97 -20.81 15.72
C ASN A 3 -32.82 -19.83 15.43
N SER A 4 -33.16 -18.56 15.23
CA SER A 4 -32.21 -17.50 14.87
C SER A 4 -31.05 -17.35 15.85
N ALA A 5 -31.23 -17.69 17.14
CA ALA A 5 -30.17 -17.65 18.13
C ALA A 5 -29.06 -18.68 17.85
N GLN A 6 -29.42 -19.92 17.48
CA GLN A 6 -28.44 -20.94 17.12
C GLN A 6 -27.66 -20.58 15.86
N ALA A 7 -28.33 -19.96 14.86
CA ALA A 7 -27.66 -19.47 13.65
C ALA A 7 -26.71 -18.30 13.96
N TYR A 8 -27.11 -17.39 14.86
CA TYR A 8 -26.27 -16.26 15.27
C TYR A 8 -25.01 -16.70 16.02
N CYS A 9 -25.11 -17.70 16.90
CA CYS A 9 -23.92 -18.27 17.57
C CYS A 9 -22.91 -18.85 16.57
N LYS A 10 -23.37 -19.63 15.58
CA LYS A 10 -22.52 -20.16 14.51
C LYS A 10 -21.85 -19.04 13.69
N TYR A 11 -22.58 -17.97 13.41
CA TYR A 11 -22.03 -16.79 12.74
C TYR A 11 -20.91 -16.14 13.57
N LEU A 12 -21.10 -15.97 14.88
CA LEU A 12 -20.08 -15.37 15.75
C LEU A 12 -18.81 -16.22 15.82
N GLU A 13 -18.94 -17.54 15.91
CA GLU A 13 -17.82 -18.48 15.88
C GLU A 13 -17.05 -18.41 14.56
N ALA A 14 -17.76 -18.50 13.43
CA ALA A 14 -17.16 -18.39 12.09
C ALA A 14 -16.46 -17.03 11.88
N ARG A 15 -17.10 -15.94 12.32
CA ARG A 15 -16.53 -14.59 12.23
C ARG A 15 -15.26 -14.46 13.06
N LYS A 16 -15.20 -15.07 14.24
CA LYS A 16 -14.01 -15.06 15.10
C LYS A 16 -12.84 -15.78 14.42
N LEU A 17 -13.10 -16.96 13.84
CA LEU A 17 -12.08 -17.73 13.12
C LEU A 17 -11.60 -16.97 11.87
N PHE A 18 -12.52 -16.43 11.07
CA PHE A 18 -12.19 -15.63 9.90
C PHE A 18 -11.28 -14.46 10.25
N LYS A 19 -11.62 -13.67 11.28
CA LYS A 19 -10.80 -12.54 11.72
C LYS A 19 -9.41 -12.96 12.18
N ALA A 20 -9.28 -14.12 12.82
CA ALA A 20 -7.99 -14.62 13.27
C ALA A 20 -7.08 -15.01 12.08
N GLU A 21 -7.64 -15.68 11.07
CA GLU A 21 -6.89 -16.04 9.86
C GLU A 21 -6.60 -14.81 8.98
N GLU A 22 -7.55 -13.89 8.84
CA GLU A 22 -7.35 -12.61 8.14
C GLU A 22 -6.20 -11.81 8.78
N ALA A 23 -6.14 -11.75 10.11
CA ALA A 23 -5.04 -11.07 10.81
C ALA A 23 -3.67 -11.69 10.52
N LYS A 24 -3.57 -13.04 10.47
CA LYS A 24 -2.33 -13.74 10.11
C LYS A 24 -1.90 -13.44 8.68
N TYR A 25 -2.85 -13.50 7.74
CA TYR A 25 -2.57 -13.18 6.34
C TYR A 25 -2.12 -11.73 6.16
N LEU A 26 -2.78 -10.77 6.81
CA LEU A 26 -2.37 -9.36 6.79
C LEU A 26 -0.98 -9.16 7.39
N LEU A 27 -0.63 -9.87 8.48
CA LEU A 27 0.71 -9.81 9.06
C LEU A 27 1.77 -10.23 8.03
N VAL A 28 1.57 -11.36 7.35
CA VAL A 28 2.48 -11.84 6.30
C VAL A 28 2.61 -10.84 5.15
N LEU A 29 1.50 -10.22 4.74
CA LEU A 29 1.53 -9.15 3.73
C LEU A 29 2.37 -7.95 4.18
N PHE A 30 2.20 -7.48 5.42
CA PHE A 30 2.97 -6.36 5.95
C PHE A 30 4.46 -6.69 6.08
N GLU A 31 4.81 -7.92 6.46
CA GLU A 31 6.19 -8.41 6.48
C GLU A 31 6.81 -8.42 5.08
N LEU A 32 6.07 -8.92 4.08
CA LEU A 32 6.49 -8.87 2.68
C LEU A 32 6.70 -7.43 2.20
N LEU A 33 5.74 -6.53 2.44
CA LEU A 33 5.85 -5.12 2.07
C LEU A 33 7.06 -4.46 2.72
N LYS A 34 7.35 -4.77 3.99
CA LYS A 34 8.54 -4.27 4.68
C LYS A 34 9.81 -4.76 4.00
N SER A 35 9.94 -6.08 3.79
CA SER A 35 11.11 -6.68 3.13
C SER A 35 11.36 -6.05 1.76
N VAL A 36 10.32 -5.95 0.93
CA VAL A 36 10.39 -5.37 -0.41
C VAL A 36 10.79 -3.89 -0.37
N SER A 37 10.35 -3.15 0.65
CA SER A 37 10.71 -1.72 0.81
C SER A 37 12.16 -1.49 1.21
N GLU A 38 12.86 -2.53 1.68
CA GLU A 38 14.27 -2.51 2.09
C GLU A 38 15.18 -3.06 0.98
N GLU A 39 14.62 -3.64 -0.10
CA GLU A 39 15.37 -4.15 -1.24
C GLU A 39 16.09 -3.03 -1.99
N SER A 40 17.35 -3.30 -2.38
CA SER A 40 18.10 -2.45 -3.30
C SER A 40 17.78 -2.73 -4.78
N ASP A 41 17.23 -3.90 -5.09
CA ASP A 41 16.73 -4.21 -6.43
C ASP A 41 15.35 -3.59 -6.63
N TYR A 42 15.35 -2.34 -7.06
CA TYR A 42 14.10 -1.61 -7.29
C TYR A 42 13.23 -2.23 -8.38
N LYS A 43 13.79 -3.00 -9.32
CA LYS A 43 13.00 -3.63 -10.39
C LYS A 43 12.19 -4.78 -9.82
N ASN A 44 12.82 -5.64 -9.03
CA ASN A 44 12.10 -6.71 -8.32
C ASN A 44 11.11 -6.13 -7.32
N ALA A 45 11.50 -5.10 -6.57
CA ALA A 45 10.59 -4.46 -5.63
C ALA A 45 9.33 -3.92 -6.31
N PHE A 46 9.49 -3.24 -7.45
CA PHE A 46 8.36 -2.71 -8.21
C PHE A 46 7.44 -3.80 -8.78
N VAL A 47 8.01 -4.90 -9.28
CA VAL A 47 7.24 -6.07 -9.75
C VAL A 47 6.45 -6.69 -8.60
N THR A 48 7.05 -6.80 -7.41
CA THR A 48 6.38 -7.35 -6.24
C THR A 48 5.25 -6.45 -5.78
N TYR A 49 5.44 -5.12 -5.76
CA TYR A 49 4.34 -4.20 -5.48
C TYR A 49 3.18 -4.36 -6.46
N ASP A 50 3.45 -4.51 -7.76
CA ASP A 50 2.39 -4.67 -8.75
C ASP A 50 1.56 -5.95 -8.54
N LYS A 51 2.19 -7.01 -8.03
CA LYS A 51 1.51 -8.28 -7.69
C LYS A 51 0.63 -8.18 -6.45
N ILE A 52 1.02 -7.37 -5.45
CA ILE A 52 0.33 -7.32 -4.14
C ILE A 52 -0.56 -6.08 -3.97
N LYS A 53 -0.61 -5.17 -4.95
CA LYS A 53 -1.32 -3.87 -4.83
C LYS A 53 -2.81 -3.97 -4.51
N ASP A 54 -3.45 -5.09 -4.87
CA ASP A 54 -4.88 -5.32 -4.70
C ASP A 54 -5.21 -6.31 -3.56
N GLU A 55 -4.18 -6.83 -2.88
CA GLU A 55 -4.27 -7.78 -1.78
C GLU A 55 -4.59 -7.10 -0.44
N GLY A 56 -4.98 -7.90 0.56
CA GLY A 56 -5.19 -7.42 1.92
C GLY A 56 -6.33 -6.41 2.08
N ASN A 57 -6.27 -5.63 3.15
CA ASN A 57 -7.23 -4.59 3.47
C ASN A 57 -6.83 -3.24 2.85
N ASP A 58 -7.76 -2.29 2.89
CA ASP A 58 -7.56 -0.93 2.39
C ASP A 58 -6.27 -0.27 2.90
N ASN A 59 -5.97 -0.40 4.20
CA ASN A 59 -4.75 0.17 4.78
C ASN A 59 -3.47 -0.40 4.13
N PHE A 60 -3.43 -1.71 3.88
CA PHE A 60 -2.32 -2.34 3.18
C PHE A 60 -2.20 -1.82 1.74
N LYS A 61 -3.31 -1.80 1.00
CA LYS A 61 -3.35 -1.33 -0.40
C LYS A 61 -2.82 0.09 -0.55
N TYR A 62 -3.17 0.99 0.38
CA TYR A 62 -2.70 2.38 0.32
C TYR A 62 -1.21 2.52 0.61
N GLN A 63 -0.65 1.68 1.48
CA GLN A 63 0.79 1.64 1.67
C GLN A 63 1.52 1.20 0.41
N VAL A 64 1.03 0.14 -0.26
CA VAL A 64 1.59 -0.33 -1.53
C VAL A 64 1.47 0.74 -2.61
N LYS A 65 0.29 1.36 -2.76
CA LYS A 65 0.08 2.46 -3.72
C LYS A 65 1.02 3.65 -3.47
N PHE A 66 1.21 4.04 -2.21
CA PHE A 66 2.14 5.11 -1.87
C PHE A 66 3.57 4.76 -2.28
N LYS A 67 4.04 3.54 -1.96
CA LYS A 67 5.37 3.05 -2.37
C LYS A 67 5.52 3.00 -3.90
N MET A 68 4.56 2.41 -4.61
CA MET A 68 4.54 2.41 -6.08
C MET A 68 4.57 3.83 -6.65
N GLY A 69 3.84 4.76 -6.03
CA GLY A 69 3.81 6.17 -6.40
C GLY A 69 5.21 6.80 -6.36
N LEU A 70 5.94 6.62 -5.25
CA LEU A 70 7.31 7.09 -5.11
C LEU A 70 8.26 6.51 -6.17
N HIS A 71 8.14 5.22 -6.46
CA HIS A 71 8.96 4.57 -7.50
C HIS A 71 8.67 5.14 -8.89
N LEU A 72 7.40 5.39 -9.23
CA LEU A 72 7.01 5.98 -10.51
C LEU A 72 7.47 7.44 -10.64
N LEU A 73 7.42 8.22 -9.56
CA LEU A 73 7.97 9.58 -9.53
C LEU A 73 9.48 9.56 -9.79
N ALA A 74 10.21 8.70 -9.08
CA ALA A 74 11.67 8.61 -9.17
C ALA A 74 12.17 7.94 -10.47
N GLY A 75 11.39 7.03 -11.06
CA GLY A 75 11.86 6.09 -12.09
C GLY A 75 12.65 4.92 -11.52
N ALA A 76 12.39 4.54 -10.27
CA ALA A 76 13.12 3.49 -9.56
C ALA A 76 12.57 2.10 -9.93
N GLY A 77 13.35 1.31 -10.67
CA GLY A 77 12.95 -0.05 -11.07
C GLY A 77 11.79 -0.10 -12.08
N CYS A 78 11.33 1.04 -12.56
CA CYS A 78 10.25 1.19 -13.52
C CYS A 78 10.46 2.44 -14.39
N LYS A 79 9.74 2.53 -15.51
CA LYS A 79 9.75 3.75 -16.32
C LYS A 79 9.10 4.88 -15.52
N LYS A 80 9.83 5.98 -15.35
CA LYS A 80 9.34 7.19 -14.69
C LYS A 80 7.99 7.62 -15.31
N ASN A 81 7.00 7.84 -14.46
CA ASN A 81 5.67 8.29 -14.84
C ASN A 81 5.09 9.16 -13.71
N ILE A 82 5.22 10.48 -13.87
CA ILE A 82 4.89 11.45 -12.83
C ILE A 82 3.38 11.44 -12.55
N ASP A 83 2.56 11.52 -13.59
CA ASP A 83 1.10 11.60 -13.45
C ASP A 83 0.53 10.36 -12.75
N LYS A 84 0.98 9.17 -13.16
CA LYS A 84 0.56 7.91 -12.51
C LYS A 84 1.07 7.84 -11.08
N GLY A 85 2.32 8.23 -10.84
CA GLY A 85 2.91 8.24 -9.51
C GLY A 85 2.15 9.14 -8.54
N TYR A 86 1.89 10.38 -8.97
CA TYR A 86 1.14 11.35 -8.19
C TYR A 86 -0.31 10.91 -7.95
N LYS A 87 -0.99 10.36 -8.96
CA LYS A 87 -2.34 9.82 -8.81
C LYS A 87 -2.41 8.75 -7.71
N LEU A 88 -1.44 7.83 -7.65
CA LEU A 88 -1.41 6.80 -6.60
C LEU A 88 -1.21 7.39 -5.20
N ILE A 89 -0.41 8.45 -5.07
CA ILE A 89 -0.21 9.16 -3.79
C ILE A 89 -1.51 9.85 -3.36
N ILE A 90 -2.21 10.52 -4.28
CA ILE A 90 -3.51 11.15 -3.99
C ILE A 90 -4.58 10.12 -3.60
N GLU A 91 -4.61 8.96 -4.26
CA GLU A 91 -5.51 7.87 -3.88
C GLU A 91 -5.24 7.40 -2.44
N ALA A 92 -3.97 7.26 -2.04
CA ALA A 92 -3.60 6.91 -0.68
C ALA A 92 -3.95 8.03 0.33
N GLU A 93 -3.78 9.30 -0.03
CA GLU A 93 -4.15 10.45 0.82
C GLU A 93 -5.65 10.52 1.09
N ARG A 94 -6.49 10.36 0.06
CA ARG A 94 -7.97 10.47 0.17
C ARG A 94 -8.54 9.52 1.22
N LEU A 95 -7.81 8.45 1.51
CA LEU A 95 -8.19 7.40 2.45
C LEU A 95 -7.43 7.51 3.78
N ARG A 96 -6.92 8.72 4.05
CA ARG A 96 -6.29 9.17 5.30
C ARG A 96 -4.98 8.46 5.64
N PHE A 97 -4.27 7.91 4.65
CA PHE A 97 -2.92 7.41 4.87
C PHE A 97 -1.96 8.58 5.13
N TYR A 98 -1.54 8.74 6.39
CA TYR A 98 -0.80 9.91 6.85
C TYR A 98 0.48 10.21 6.06
N PRO A 99 1.33 9.23 5.70
CA PRO A 99 2.51 9.50 4.88
C PRO A 99 2.18 10.09 3.51
N ALA A 100 1.11 9.64 2.85
CA ALA A 100 0.67 10.21 1.58
C ALA A 100 0.13 11.63 1.74
N LYS A 101 -0.65 11.87 2.80
CA LYS A 101 -1.12 13.22 3.14
C LYS A 101 0.05 14.19 3.36
N LYS A 102 1.02 13.78 4.18
CA LYS A 102 2.22 14.59 4.44
C LYS A 102 3.01 14.85 3.16
N TRP A 103 3.19 13.83 2.32
CA TRP A 103 3.86 13.99 1.03
C TRP A 103 3.17 15.03 0.14
N ASN A 104 1.85 14.96 0.00
CA ASN A 104 1.10 15.90 -0.82
C ASN A 104 1.15 17.33 -0.24
N GLN A 105 1.13 17.48 1.08
CA GLN A 105 1.32 18.79 1.72
C GLN A 105 2.72 19.38 1.47
N ASP A 106 3.76 18.56 1.56
CA ASP A 106 5.15 19.03 1.45
C ASP A 106 5.57 19.23 -0.03
N HIS A 107 4.96 18.50 -0.97
CA HIS A 107 5.47 18.35 -2.33
C HIS A 107 4.41 18.43 -3.45
N GLY A 108 3.12 18.39 -3.14
CA GLY A 108 2.04 18.32 -4.13
C GLY A 108 1.85 19.57 -4.99
N GLU A 109 2.29 20.73 -4.49
CA GLU A 109 2.25 21.99 -5.23
C GLU A 109 3.56 22.29 -5.99
N LYS A 110 4.57 21.42 -5.87
CA LYS A 110 5.82 21.58 -6.61
C LYS A 110 5.59 21.19 -8.07
N ASN A 111 6.31 21.87 -8.97
CA ASN A 111 6.27 21.61 -10.42
C ASN A 111 6.63 20.15 -10.80
N ASP A 112 7.23 19.38 -9.90
CA ASP A 112 7.64 17.98 -10.10
C ASP A 112 6.94 16.98 -9.16
N TYR A 113 5.95 17.42 -8.38
CA TYR A 113 5.19 16.62 -7.42
C TYR A 113 6.06 15.84 -6.40
N GLY A 114 7.26 16.34 -6.09
CA GLY A 114 8.21 15.70 -5.19
C GLY A 114 9.11 14.66 -5.86
N THR A 115 9.24 14.69 -7.17
CA THR A 115 10.12 13.76 -7.90
C THR A 115 11.57 13.80 -7.40
N ILE A 116 12.11 15.00 -7.18
CA ILE A 116 13.48 15.16 -6.65
C ILE A 116 13.62 14.51 -5.27
N GLU A 117 12.63 14.69 -4.39
CA GLU A 117 12.61 14.10 -3.06
C GLU A 117 12.44 12.58 -3.12
N ALA A 118 11.63 12.06 -4.04
CA ALA A 118 11.45 10.62 -4.23
C ALA A 118 12.77 9.95 -4.63
N LYS A 119 13.54 10.58 -5.50
CA LYS A 119 14.89 10.12 -5.87
C LYS A 119 15.85 10.11 -4.67
N LYS A 120 15.88 11.18 -3.89
CA LYS A 120 16.70 11.24 -2.66
C LYS A 120 16.32 10.15 -1.67
N LEU A 121 15.03 9.93 -1.46
CA LEU A 121 14.52 8.90 -0.54
C LEU A 121 14.88 7.48 -1.00
N LEU A 122 14.83 7.23 -2.31
CA LEU A 122 15.24 5.97 -2.93
C LEU A 122 16.74 5.92 -3.27
N LYS A 123 17.53 6.91 -2.85
CA LYS A 123 18.99 6.97 -3.06
C LYS A 123 19.42 6.77 -4.53
N ILE A 124 18.71 7.40 -5.46
CA ILE A 124 18.96 7.37 -6.92
C ILE A 124 19.23 8.78 -7.47
#